data_AF-A0A9D7ZQH6-F1
#
_entry.id   AF-A0A9D7ZQH6-F1
#
_cell.length_a   1.000
_cell.length_b   1.000
_cell.length_c   1.000
_cell.angle_alpha   90.00
_cell.angle_beta   90.00
_cell.angle_gamma   90.00
#
_symmetry.space_group_name_H-M   'P 1'
#
loop_
_entity.id
_entity.type
_entity.pdbx_description
1 polymer ?
#
loop_
_entity_poly.entity_id
_entity_poly.type
_entity_poly.pdbx_seq_one_letter_code
_entity_poly.pdbx_strand_id
1 'polypeptide(L)'
;MASTASAEEIIPKLSRDDKIMRGFIVIVGIWMVIVVLLPLYFMLSKSTENHDGLFIGLANYAEYFSTPALFYSIENSFFIAIVSTLITITLAFQFAYALTRSTIPGKGIFKTIALIPILAPSLLPAISFVYFFGQQGVIKGLLFGNEIYGPIGIIMGEVFYTFPHALMILITALGTADGRLYEAAVSLRASRLKIFFTVTLPGIKYGLISAIFVVFTLVITDFGIPKVIGGQFNVLATDI
;
A
#
# COMPACT_ATOMS: atom_id res chain seq x y z
N MET A 1 -4.58 -67.18 5.60
CA MET A 1 -4.40 -66.20 6.69
C MET A 1 -3.07 -65.49 6.46
N ALA A 2 -3.08 -64.31 5.83
CA ALA A 2 -1.90 -63.49 5.64
C ALA A 2 -1.97 -62.30 6.60
N SER A 3 -1.03 -62.25 7.53
CA SER A 3 -0.91 -61.24 8.58
C SER A 3 -0.47 -59.90 7.98
N THR A 4 -1.30 -58.88 8.08
CA THR A 4 -0.96 -57.48 7.76
C THR A 4 -0.05 -56.95 8.86
N ALA A 5 1.26 -56.89 8.61
CA ALA A 5 2.20 -56.19 9.48
C ALA A 5 1.88 -54.69 9.44
N SER A 6 1.53 -54.09 10.58
CA SER A 6 1.32 -52.66 10.69
C SER A 6 2.65 -51.93 10.49
N ALA A 7 2.71 -51.00 9.54
CA ALA A 7 3.86 -50.12 9.38
C ALA A 7 4.05 -49.30 10.67
N GLU A 8 5.19 -49.47 11.31
CA GLU A 8 5.56 -48.74 12.52
C GLU A 8 5.78 -47.26 12.14
N GLU A 9 4.99 -46.34 12.71
CA GLU A 9 5.16 -44.91 12.47
C GLU A 9 6.51 -44.44 13.05
N ILE A 10 7.48 -44.20 12.17
CA ILE A 10 8.77 -43.63 12.55
C ILE A 10 8.57 -42.16 12.88
N ILE A 11 8.41 -41.83 14.17
CA ILE A 11 8.37 -40.44 14.63
C ILE A 11 9.80 -39.87 14.52
N PRO A 12 10.05 -38.89 13.62
CA PRO A 12 11.38 -38.33 13.46
C PRO A 12 11.82 -37.63 14.74
N LYS A 13 12.97 -38.02 15.29
CA LYS A 13 13.57 -37.33 16.45
C LYS A 13 14.03 -35.95 15.99
N LEU A 14 13.56 -34.90 16.67
CA LEU A 14 13.95 -33.52 16.40
C LEU A 14 15.47 -33.35 16.45
N SER A 15 16.04 -32.88 15.33
CA SER A 15 17.44 -32.49 15.24
C SER A 15 17.72 -31.28 16.15
N ARG A 16 19.00 -31.06 16.49
CA ARG A 16 19.42 -29.88 17.24
C ARG A 16 19.03 -28.59 16.51
N ASP A 17 19.12 -28.61 15.19
CA ASP A 17 18.78 -27.47 14.33
C ASP A 17 17.27 -27.18 14.36
N ASP A 18 16.43 -28.22 14.38
CA ASP A 18 14.97 -28.07 14.51
C ASP A 18 14.59 -27.42 15.86
N LYS A 19 15.29 -27.77 16.94
CA LYS A 19 15.07 -27.18 18.26
C LYS A 19 15.49 -25.73 18.31
N ILE A 20 16.61 -25.37 17.69
CA ILE A 20 17.10 -23.99 17.59
C ILE A 20 16.12 -23.15 16.75
N MET A 21 15.71 -23.64 15.59
CA MET A 21 14.74 -22.97 14.72
C MET A 21 13.41 -22.73 15.44
N ARG A 22 12.86 -23.76 16.12
CA ARG A 22 11.63 -23.61 16.91
C ARG A 22 11.79 -22.62 18.06
N GLY A 23 12.94 -22.66 18.75
CA GLY A 23 13.26 -21.68 19.79
C GLY A 23 13.23 -20.24 19.26
N PHE A 24 13.85 -20.01 18.10
CA PHE A 24 13.86 -18.69 17.46
C PHE A 24 12.44 -18.25 17.04
N ILE A 25 11.65 -19.15 16.45
CA ILE A 25 10.25 -18.86 16.08
C ILE A 25 9.44 -18.50 17.32
N VAL A 26 9.61 -19.20 18.44
CA VAL A 26 8.92 -18.89 19.70
C VAL A 26 9.36 -17.52 20.23
N ILE A 27 10.66 -17.20 20.20
CA ILE A 27 11.17 -15.89 20.63
C ILE A 27 10.58 -14.76 19.77
N VAL A 28 10.61 -14.91 18.44
CA VAL A 28 10.03 -13.92 17.52
C VAL A 28 8.52 -13.81 17.72
N GLY A 29 7.84 -14.94 17.97
CA GLY A 29 6.41 -14.97 18.28
C GLY A 29 6.06 -14.21 19.56
N ILE A 30 6.78 -14.47 20.65
CA ILE A 30 6.61 -13.74 21.92
C ILE A 30 6.90 -12.25 21.73
N TRP A 31 7.96 -11.92 20.99
CA TRP A 31 8.30 -10.54 20.69
C TRP A 31 7.19 -9.83 19.90
N MET A 32 6.61 -10.46 18.88
CA MET A 32 5.45 -9.94 18.15
C MET A 32 4.23 -9.72 19.05
N VAL A 33 3.95 -10.66 19.96
CA VAL A 33 2.85 -10.53 20.93
C VAL A 33 3.05 -9.31 21.82
N ILE A 34 4.26 -9.11 22.34
CA ILE A 34 4.57 -7.99 23.24
C ILE A 34 4.57 -6.65 22.51
N VAL A 35 5.12 -6.58 21.29
CA VAL A 35 5.29 -5.30 20.58
C VAL A 35 4.02 -4.88 19.85
N VAL A 36 3.24 -5.83 19.32
CA VAL A 36 2.05 -5.52 18.50
C VAL A 36 0.76 -5.74 19.29
N LEU A 37 0.57 -6.93 19.89
CA LEU A 37 -0.73 -7.26 20.48
C LEU A 37 -0.97 -6.52 21.81
N LEU A 38 0.06 -6.24 22.59
CA LEU A 38 -0.10 -5.58 23.88
C LEU A 38 -0.51 -4.09 23.75
N PRO A 39 0.11 -3.25 22.89
CA PRO A 39 -0.41 -1.91 22.64
C PRO A 39 -1.82 -1.91 22.06
N LEU A 40 -2.13 -2.85 21.15
CA LEU A 40 -3.48 -3.02 20.62
C LEU A 40 -4.49 -3.39 21.72
N TYR A 41 -4.11 -4.26 22.65
CA TYR A 41 -4.93 -4.60 23.81
C TYR A 41 -5.20 -3.36 24.67
N PHE A 42 -4.17 -2.57 24.99
CA PHE A 42 -4.37 -1.34 25.77
C PHE A 42 -5.25 -0.33 25.04
N MET A 43 -5.09 -0.18 23.72
CA MET A 43 -5.94 0.69 22.90
C MET A 43 -7.41 0.23 22.93
N LEU A 44 -7.66 -1.07 22.76
CA LEU A 44 -9.01 -1.66 22.80
C LEU A 44 -9.61 -1.70 24.22
N SER A 45 -8.79 -1.78 25.27
CA SER A 45 -9.27 -1.66 26.64
C SER A 45 -9.75 -0.23 26.89
N LYS A 46 -8.95 0.77 26.49
CA LYS A 46 -9.27 2.19 26.67
C LYS A 46 -10.49 2.63 25.86
N SER A 47 -10.80 2.00 24.73
CA SER A 47 -12.02 2.31 23.98
C SER A 47 -13.32 1.93 24.73
N THR A 48 -13.25 1.14 25.80
CA THR A 48 -14.40 0.80 26.65
C THR A 48 -14.49 1.62 27.94
N GLU A 49 -13.55 2.54 28.14
CA GLU A 49 -13.50 3.45 29.28
C GLU A 49 -13.96 4.86 28.87
N ASN A 50 -14.46 5.64 29.82
CA ASN A 50 -14.72 7.08 29.62
C ASN A 50 -13.44 7.91 29.88
N HIS A 51 -13.52 9.24 29.71
CA HIS A 51 -12.39 10.15 29.96
C HIS A 51 -11.84 10.09 31.40
N ASP A 52 -12.67 9.69 32.37
CA ASP A 52 -12.30 9.54 33.78
C ASP A 52 -11.71 8.15 34.10
N GLY A 53 -11.60 7.25 33.11
CA GLY A 53 -11.10 5.89 33.28
C GLY A 53 -12.10 4.89 33.85
N LEU A 54 -13.39 5.23 33.89
CA LEU A 54 -14.46 4.33 34.30
C LEU A 54 -14.90 3.45 33.12
N PHE A 55 -15.07 2.15 33.36
CA PHE A 55 -15.57 1.22 32.35
C PHE A 55 -17.05 1.49 32.04
N ILE A 56 -17.33 1.84 30.78
CA ILE A 56 -18.67 2.16 30.26
C ILE A 56 -19.13 1.15 29.18
N GLY A 57 -18.39 0.05 29.00
CA GLY A 57 -18.72 -1.00 28.04
C GLY A 57 -18.62 -0.50 26.59
N LEU A 58 -19.69 -0.68 25.80
CA LEU A 58 -19.72 -0.33 24.38
C LEU A 58 -20.34 1.05 24.09
N ALA A 59 -20.54 1.89 25.11
CA ALA A 59 -21.21 3.19 24.95
C ALA A 59 -20.50 4.11 23.94
N ASN A 60 -19.16 4.19 23.99
CA ASN A 60 -18.35 4.95 23.03
C ASN A 60 -18.60 4.51 21.58
N TYR A 61 -18.76 3.19 21.34
CA TYR A 61 -19.05 2.67 20.00
C TYR A 61 -20.45 3.05 19.55
N ALA A 62 -21.46 2.96 20.44
CA ALA A 62 -22.83 3.33 20.11
C ALA A 62 -22.94 4.82 19.74
N GLU A 63 -22.24 5.70 20.48
CA GLU A 63 -22.15 7.13 20.16
C GLU A 63 -21.43 7.37 18.83
N TYR A 64 -20.28 6.72 18.62
CA TYR A 64 -19.50 6.84 17.38
C TYR A 64 -20.32 6.41 16.14
N PHE A 65 -21.00 5.26 16.20
CA PHE A 65 -21.86 4.77 15.10
C PHE A 65 -23.14 5.58 14.90
N SER A 66 -23.56 6.36 15.89
CA SER A 66 -24.71 7.27 15.78
C SER A 66 -24.35 8.61 15.13
N THR A 67 -23.06 8.91 14.96
CA THR A 67 -22.59 10.19 14.45
C THR A 67 -22.49 10.17 12.92
N PRO A 68 -23.18 11.08 12.19
CA PRO A 68 -23.12 11.12 10.73
C PRO A 68 -21.71 11.34 10.16
N ALA A 69 -20.85 12.05 10.91
CA ALA A 69 -19.45 12.31 10.54
C ALA A 69 -18.67 11.03 10.20
N LEU A 70 -18.92 9.94 10.93
CA LEU A 70 -18.28 8.65 10.70
C LEU A 70 -18.51 8.15 9.27
N PHE A 71 -19.75 8.19 8.80
CA PHE A 71 -20.09 7.68 7.47
C PHE A 71 -19.42 8.52 6.37
N TYR A 72 -19.36 9.84 6.54
CA TYR A 72 -18.62 10.72 5.64
C TYR A 72 -17.12 10.39 5.63
N SER A 73 -16.50 10.19 6.79
CA SER A 73 -15.09 9.82 6.90
C SER A 73 -14.79 8.47 6.23
N ILE A 74 -15.67 7.47 6.37
CA ILE A 74 -15.55 6.17 5.70
C ILE A 74 -15.61 6.36 4.18
N GLU A 75 -16.64 7.03 3.68
CA GLU A 75 -16.84 7.26 2.25
C GLU A 75 -15.65 8.02 1.64
N ASN A 76 -15.20 9.08 2.32
CA ASN A 76 -14.05 9.87 1.93
C ASN A 76 -12.76 9.02 1.90
N SER A 77 -12.51 8.19 2.92
CA SER A 77 -11.36 7.28 2.96
C SER A 77 -11.35 6.31 1.78
N PHE A 78 -12.49 5.66 1.49
CA PHE A 78 -12.57 4.73 0.36
C PHE A 78 -12.46 5.47 -0.98
N PHE A 79 -13.07 6.64 -1.11
CA PHE A 79 -12.96 7.47 -2.31
C PHE A 79 -11.50 7.83 -2.59
N ILE A 80 -10.78 8.39 -1.61
CA ILE A 80 -9.37 8.73 -1.73
C ILE A 80 -8.53 7.49 -2.02
N ALA A 81 -8.72 6.40 -1.27
CA ALA A 81 -7.95 5.18 -1.45
C ALA A 81 -8.11 4.58 -2.85
N ILE A 82 -9.32 4.50 -3.37
CA ILE A 82 -9.60 3.95 -4.71
C ILE A 82 -9.03 4.88 -5.79
N VAL A 83 -9.34 6.17 -5.73
CA VAL A 83 -8.92 7.13 -6.77
C VAL A 83 -7.40 7.25 -6.82
N SER A 84 -6.74 7.45 -5.68
CA SER A 84 -5.28 7.52 -5.61
C SER A 84 -4.63 6.21 -6.07
N THR A 85 -5.17 5.05 -5.67
CA THR A 85 -4.64 3.75 -6.12
C THR A 85 -4.72 3.60 -7.63
N LEU A 86 -5.86 3.92 -8.24
CA LEU A 86 -6.04 3.81 -9.70
C LEU A 86 -5.07 4.73 -10.45
N ILE A 87 -4.92 5.97 -9.99
CA ILE A 87 -3.98 6.93 -10.59
C ILE A 87 -2.54 6.44 -10.43
N THR A 88 -2.12 6.11 -9.21
CA THR A 88 -0.77 5.64 -8.91
C THR A 88 -0.42 4.40 -9.73
N ILE A 89 -1.28 3.39 -9.75
CA ILE A 89 -1.01 2.14 -10.47
C ILE A 89 -0.92 2.39 -11.98
N THR A 90 -1.79 3.23 -12.52
CA THR A 90 -1.75 3.58 -13.95
C THR A 90 -0.43 4.27 -14.31
N LEU A 91 -0.04 5.29 -13.55
CA LEU A 91 1.20 6.04 -13.80
C LEU A 91 2.44 5.18 -13.57
N ALA A 92 2.50 4.47 -12.43
CA ALA A 92 3.63 3.63 -12.06
C ALA A 92 3.81 2.47 -13.04
N PHE A 93 2.71 1.87 -13.53
CA PHE A 93 2.77 0.83 -14.54
C PHE A 93 3.34 1.35 -15.85
N GLN A 94 2.87 2.50 -16.36
CA GLN A 94 3.40 3.09 -17.58
C GLN A 94 4.90 3.40 -17.44
N PHE A 95 5.30 3.97 -16.30
CA PHE A 95 6.69 4.29 -16.01
C PHE A 95 7.56 3.02 -15.89
N ALA A 96 7.09 2.00 -15.15
CA ALA A 96 7.76 0.72 -15.01
C ALA A 96 7.92 0.01 -16.37
N TYR A 97 6.87 0.01 -17.18
CA TYR A 97 6.86 -0.58 -18.51
C TYR A 97 7.84 0.14 -19.44
N ALA A 98 7.89 1.48 -19.41
CA ALA A 98 8.89 2.24 -20.15
C ALA A 98 10.32 1.89 -19.70
N LEU A 99 10.59 1.85 -18.39
CA LEU A 99 11.92 1.53 -17.88
C LEU A 99 12.37 0.10 -18.23
N THR A 100 11.46 -0.87 -18.16
CA THR A 100 11.80 -2.30 -18.32
C THR A 100 11.71 -2.80 -19.75
N ARG A 101 10.79 -2.27 -20.57
CA ARG A 101 10.46 -2.82 -21.90
C ARG A 101 10.75 -1.89 -23.08
N SER A 102 11.28 -0.68 -22.87
CA SER A 102 11.75 0.21 -23.95
C SER A 102 13.28 0.32 -23.99
N THR A 103 13.84 1.03 -24.97
CA THR A 103 15.29 1.34 -25.06
C THR A 103 15.58 2.82 -24.76
N ILE A 104 14.77 3.47 -23.90
CA ILE A 104 14.98 4.89 -23.58
C ILE A 104 16.39 5.13 -23.00
N PRO A 105 17.06 6.23 -23.38
CA PRO A 105 18.33 6.61 -22.77
C PRO A 105 18.12 7.08 -21.32
N GLY A 106 19.13 6.92 -20.46
CA GLY A 106 19.12 7.48 -19.10
C GLY A 106 18.18 6.77 -18.09
N LYS A 107 17.76 5.53 -18.34
CA LYS A 107 16.86 4.75 -17.45
C LYS A 107 17.25 4.78 -15.98
N GLY A 108 18.55 4.69 -15.69
CA GLY A 108 19.07 4.73 -14.32
C GLY A 108 18.69 6.04 -13.61
N ILE A 109 18.85 7.17 -14.29
CA ILE A 109 18.52 8.50 -13.75
C ILE A 109 17.01 8.60 -13.49
N PHE A 110 16.18 8.24 -14.48
CA PHE A 110 14.72 8.25 -14.32
C PHE A 110 14.26 7.36 -13.18
N LYS A 111 14.83 6.15 -13.06
CA LYS A 111 14.55 5.22 -11.96
C LYS A 111 14.95 5.82 -10.62
N THR A 112 16.15 6.38 -10.50
CA THR A 112 16.62 7.00 -9.26
C THR A 112 15.70 8.14 -8.86
N ILE A 113 15.43 9.10 -9.76
CA ILE A 113 14.57 10.26 -9.48
C ILE A 113 13.18 9.81 -9.00
N ALA A 114 12.59 8.83 -9.69
CA ALA A 114 11.29 8.30 -9.35
C ALA A 114 11.24 7.57 -7.99
N LEU A 115 12.38 7.05 -7.51
CA LEU A 115 12.48 6.35 -6.24
C LEU A 115 12.94 7.25 -5.09
N ILE A 116 13.46 8.46 -5.33
CA ILE A 116 13.86 9.41 -4.27
C ILE A 116 12.74 9.62 -3.23
N PRO A 117 11.45 9.80 -3.62
CA PRO A 117 10.38 10.04 -2.66
C PRO A 117 10.17 8.90 -1.65
N ILE A 118 10.70 7.69 -1.90
CA ILE A 118 10.59 6.56 -0.98
C ILE A 118 11.26 6.82 0.38
N LEU A 119 12.18 7.78 0.44
CA LEU A 119 12.92 8.15 1.65
C LEU A 119 12.17 9.21 2.49
N ALA A 120 11.13 9.81 1.93
CA ALA A 120 10.38 10.87 2.56
C ALA A 120 9.17 10.31 3.33
N PRO A 121 8.87 10.82 4.53
CA PRO A 121 7.60 10.52 5.20
C PRO A 121 6.43 11.13 4.41
N SER A 122 5.21 10.58 4.56
CA SER A 122 4.02 11.02 3.81
C SER A 122 3.67 12.51 4.00
N LEU A 123 3.94 13.06 5.19
CA LEU A 123 3.75 14.48 5.50
C LEU A 123 4.58 15.41 4.59
N LEU A 124 5.75 14.98 4.12
CA LEU A 124 6.68 15.83 3.36
C LEU A 124 6.11 16.22 1.97
N PRO A 125 5.59 15.29 1.15
CA PRO A 125 4.83 15.62 -0.05
C PRO A 125 3.69 16.62 0.19
N ALA A 126 2.94 16.45 1.27
CA ALA A 126 1.83 17.32 1.60
C ALA A 126 2.28 18.77 1.86
N ILE A 127 3.31 18.94 2.70
CA ILE A 127 3.91 20.25 2.97
C ILE A 127 4.50 20.86 1.70
N SER A 128 5.14 20.05 0.86
CA SER A 128 5.70 20.51 -0.42
C SER A 128 4.60 21.06 -1.33
N PHE A 129 3.47 20.36 -1.44
CA PHE A 129 2.33 20.83 -2.22
C PHE A 129 1.67 22.07 -1.63
N VAL A 130 1.67 22.27 -0.31
CA VAL A 130 1.25 23.55 0.30
C VAL A 130 2.16 24.69 -0.15
N TYR A 131 3.48 24.50 -0.16
CA TYR A 131 4.41 25.55 -0.63
C TYR A 131 4.24 25.88 -2.12
N PHE A 132 3.91 24.89 -2.95
CA PHE A 132 3.70 25.11 -4.39
C PHE A 132 2.32 25.68 -4.71
N PHE A 133 1.26 25.16 -4.08
CA PHE A 133 -0.12 25.37 -4.50
C PHE A 133 -1.05 25.95 -3.42
N GLY A 134 -0.52 26.21 -2.22
CA GLY A 134 -1.26 26.87 -1.15
C GLY A 134 -1.65 28.31 -1.50
N GLN A 135 -2.26 29.02 -0.54
CA GLN A 135 -2.79 30.37 -0.80
C GLN A 135 -1.73 31.37 -1.28
N GLN A 136 -0.49 31.24 -0.80
CA GLN A 136 0.69 32.01 -1.21
C GLN A 136 1.68 31.17 -2.03
N GLY A 137 1.20 30.08 -2.64
CA GLY A 137 2.06 29.12 -3.34
C GLY A 137 2.64 29.68 -4.64
N VAL A 138 3.87 29.28 -4.95
CA VAL A 138 4.65 29.76 -6.11
C VAL A 138 3.92 29.53 -7.44
N ILE A 139 3.13 28.46 -7.52
CA ILE A 139 2.47 27.98 -8.75
C ILE A 139 0.97 27.71 -8.55
N LYS A 140 0.32 28.41 -7.61
CA LYS A 140 -1.13 28.27 -7.32
C LYS A 140 -2.02 28.30 -8.58
N GLY A 141 -1.69 29.14 -9.56
CA GLY A 141 -2.49 29.30 -10.79
C GLY A 141 -2.67 28.01 -11.61
N LEU A 142 -1.78 27.02 -11.46
CA LEU A 142 -1.88 25.73 -12.14
C LEU A 142 -3.01 24.83 -11.62
N LEU A 143 -3.63 25.17 -10.49
CA LEU A 143 -4.84 24.48 -10.01
C LEU A 143 -6.13 25.01 -10.65
N PHE A 144 -6.06 25.92 -11.64
CA PHE A 144 -7.21 26.43 -12.39
C PHE A 144 -8.34 26.98 -11.50
N GLY A 145 -7.98 27.63 -10.38
CA GLY A 145 -8.93 28.19 -9.42
C GLY A 145 -9.36 27.24 -8.29
N ASN A 146 -8.94 25.97 -8.33
CA ASN A 146 -9.14 25.04 -7.22
C ASN A 146 -8.11 25.26 -6.10
N GLU A 147 -8.46 24.89 -4.88
CA GLU A 147 -7.55 24.93 -3.73
C GLU A 147 -6.83 23.59 -3.56
N ILE A 148 -5.59 23.63 -3.06
CA ILE A 148 -4.86 22.41 -2.72
C ILE A 148 -5.44 21.73 -1.47
N TYR A 149 -6.13 22.47 -0.60
CA TYR A 149 -6.71 21.91 0.61
C TYR A 149 -7.98 21.11 0.28
N GLY A 150 -8.09 19.90 0.83
CA GLY A 150 -9.19 18.98 0.58
C GLY A 150 -8.79 17.80 -0.32
N PRO A 151 -9.76 17.17 -1.02
CA PRO A 151 -9.55 15.89 -1.67
C PRO A 151 -8.51 15.94 -2.80
N ILE A 152 -8.39 17.06 -3.51
CA ILE A 152 -7.40 17.23 -4.59
C ILE A 152 -5.99 17.14 -4.04
N GLY A 153 -5.68 17.88 -2.97
CA GLY A 153 -4.37 17.83 -2.34
C GLY A 153 -4.07 16.45 -1.81
N ILE A 154 -5.03 15.83 -1.11
CA ILE A 154 -4.85 14.48 -0.58
C ILE A 154 -4.49 13.52 -1.73
N ILE A 155 -5.28 13.48 -2.81
CA ILE A 155 -4.99 12.59 -3.95
C ILE A 155 -3.61 12.88 -4.55
N MET A 156 -3.25 14.15 -4.76
CA MET A 156 -1.93 14.51 -5.30
C MET A 156 -0.78 14.05 -4.37
N GLY A 157 -0.93 14.30 -3.07
CA GLY A 157 0.01 13.87 -2.03
C GLY A 157 0.18 12.36 -2.01
N GLU A 158 -0.94 11.63 -1.98
CA GLU A 158 -0.97 10.17 -1.91
C GLU A 158 -0.38 9.53 -3.16
N VAL A 159 -0.71 10.07 -4.34
CA VAL A 159 -0.13 9.59 -5.60
C VAL A 159 1.38 9.78 -5.58
N PHE A 160 1.87 10.96 -5.19
CA PHE A 160 3.30 11.21 -5.12
C PHE A 160 4.01 10.30 -4.10
N TYR A 161 3.43 10.13 -2.91
CA TYR A 161 3.97 9.31 -1.84
C TYR A 161 4.01 7.82 -2.20
N THR A 162 2.93 7.29 -2.77
CA THR A 162 2.80 5.84 -3.04
C THR A 162 3.39 5.40 -4.38
N PHE A 163 3.66 6.33 -5.30
CA PHE A 163 4.29 6.07 -6.59
C PHE A 163 5.59 5.24 -6.52
N PRO A 164 6.62 5.59 -5.73
CA PRO A 164 7.86 4.82 -5.67
C PRO A 164 7.65 3.37 -5.20
N HIS A 165 6.70 3.14 -4.29
CA HIS A 165 6.37 1.80 -3.80
C HIS A 165 5.74 0.95 -4.91
N ALA A 166 4.73 1.49 -5.61
CA ALA A 166 4.12 0.82 -6.76
C ALA A 166 5.15 0.54 -7.86
N LEU A 167 5.99 1.53 -8.16
CA LEU A 167 7.01 1.42 -9.20
C LEU A 167 8.02 0.29 -8.90
N MET A 168 8.46 0.15 -7.66
CA MET A 168 9.41 -0.89 -7.26
C MET A 168 8.84 -2.31 -7.44
N ILE A 169 7.58 -2.50 -7.07
CA ILE A 169 6.87 -3.79 -7.24
C ILE A 169 6.71 -4.10 -8.73
N LEU A 170 6.26 -3.11 -9.52
CA LEU A 170 5.98 -3.30 -10.94
C LEU A 170 7.25 -3.49 -11.78
N ILE A 171 8.35 -2.81 -11.48
CA ILE A 171 9.66 -3.06 -12.11
C ILE A 171 10.09 -4.50 -11.86
N THR A 172 9.98 -4.97 -10.61
CA THR A 172 10.35 -6.34 -10.25
C THR A 172 9.50 -7.35 -11.01
N ALA A 173 8.17 -7.18 -10.99
CA ALA A 173 7.23 -8.08 -11.68
C ALA A 173 7.49 -8.12 -13.20
N LEU A 174 7.68 -6.96 -13.83
CA LEU A 174 8.01 -6.87 -15.25
C LEU A 174 9.38 -7.44 -15.58
N GLY A 175 10.37 -7.30 -14.69
CA GLY A 175 11.72 -7.82 -14.87
C GLY A 175 11.80 -9.34 -14.74
N THR A 176 10.94 -9.96 -13.92
CA THR A 176 10.90 -11.42 -13.72
C THR A 176 10.03 -12.15 -14.76
N ALA A 177 9.27 -11.44 -15.59
CA ALA A 177 8.40 -12.06 -16.59
C ALA A 177 9.20 -12.66 -17.77
N ASP A 178 8.87 -13.91 -18.14
CA ASP A 178 9.59 -14.70 -19.15
C ASP A 178 9.63 -14.02 -20.53
N GLY A 179 10.85 -13.68 -20.97
CA GLY A 179 11.11 -13.08 -22.28
C GLY A 179 10.75 -13.99 -23.46
N ARG A 180 10.79 -15.31 -23.29
CA ARG A 180 10.54 -16.28 -24.37
C ARG A 180 9.11 -16.19 -24.90
N LEU A 181 8.16 -15.86 -24.04
CA LEU A 181 6.76 -15.66 -24.44
C LEU A 181 6.61 -14.44 -25.37
N TYR A 182 7.44 -13.41 -25.18
CA TYR A 182 7.46 -12.24 -26.07
C TYR A 182 8.05 -12.59 -27.43
N GLU A 183 9.18 -13.30 -27.45
CA GLU A 183 9.83 -13.76 -28.68
C GLU A 183 8.88 -14.65 -29.50
N ALA A 184 8.23 -15.61 -28.85
CA ALA A 184 7.24 -16.48 -29.49
C ALA A 184 6.06 -15.68 -30.07
N ALA A 185 5.54 -14.70 -29.33
CA ALA A 185 4.44 -13.87 -29.81
C ALA A 185 4.84 -12.99 -31.01
N VAL A 186 6.08 -12.47 -31.03
CA VAL A 186 6.65 -11.74 -32.16
C VAL A 186 6.84 -12.66 -33.37
N SER A 187 7.33 -13.89 -33.19
CA SER A 187 7.44 -14.89 -34.27
C SER A 187 6.08 -15.23 -34.90
N LEU A 188 5.02 -15.26 -34.09
CA LEU A 188 3.63 -15.42 -34.54
C LEU A 188 3.02 -14.14 -35.13
N ARG A 189 3.81 -13.07 -35.31
CA ARG A 189 3.39 -11.76 -35.83
C ARG A 189 2.24 -11.14 -35.02
N ALA A 190 2.17 -11.40 -33.72
CA ALA A 190 1.20 -10.75 -32.85
C ALA A 190 1.48 -9.23 -32.77
N SER A 191 0.43 -8.41 -32.85
CA SER A 191 0.55 -6.97 -32.70
C SER A 191 0.96 -6.58 -31.26
N ARG A 192 1.58 -5.41 -31.08
CA ARG A 192 2.02 -4.92 -29.76
C ARG A 192 0.89 -4.89 -28.73
N LEU A 193 -0.30 -4.47 -29.15
CA LEU A 193 -1.49 -4.43 -28.28
C LEU A 193 -1.93 -5.85 -27.88
N LYS A 194 -1.87 -6.81 -28.81
CA LYS A 194 -2.15 -8.21 -28.50
C LYS A 194 -1.14 -8.77 -27.51
N ILE A 195 0.16 -8.58 -27.74
CA ILE A 195 1.24 -8.99 -26.82
C ILE A 195 1.02 -8.38 -25.43
N PHE A 196 0.61 -7.11 -25.35
CA PHE A 196 0.32 -6.46 -24.08
C PHE A 196 -0.77 -7.20 -23.27
N PHE A 197 -1.92 -7.47 -23.88
CA PHE A 197 -3.04 -8.10 -23.19
C PHE A 197 -2.90 -9.63 -23.02
N THR A 198 -2.15 -10.31 -23.86
CA THR A 198 -2.02 -11.78 -23.82
C THR A 198 -0.73 -12.30 -23.18
N VAL A 199 0.33 -11.48 -23.13
CA VAL A 199 1.63 -11.87 -22.58
C VAL A 199 1.99 -11.00 -21.38
N THR A 200 2.04 -9.67 -21.55
CA THR A 200 2.49 -8.76 -20.49
C THR A 200 1.57 -8.78 -19.28
N LEU A 201 0.31 -8.39 -19.47
CA LEU A 201 -0.63 -8.21 -18.36
C LEU A 201 -0.89 -9.53 -17.60
N PRO A 202 -1.11 -10.68 -18.28
CA PRO A 202 -1.23 -11.97 -17.60
C PRO A 202 0.07 -12.42 -16.92
N GLY A 203 1.22 -12.12 -17.53
CA GLY A 203 2.55 -12.49 -17.02
C GLY A 203 2.92 -11.80 -15.71
N ILE A 204 2.38 -10.60 -15.46
CA ILE A 204 2.65 -9.84 -14.23
C ILE A 204 1.44 -9.70 -13.30
N LYS A 205 0.34 -10.42 -13.56
CA LYS A 205 -0.94 -10.22 -12.85
C LYS A 205 -0.82 -10.25 -11.33
N TYR A 206 0.00 -11.16 -10.78
CA TYR A 206 0.21 -11.25 -9.32
C TYR A 206 1.02 -10.08 -8.77
N GLY A 207 2.00 -9.59 -9.53
CA GLY A 207 2.75 -8.38 -9.17
C GLY A 207 1.89 -7.13 -9.24
N LEU A 208 1.00 -7.03 -10.24
CA LEU A 208 0.05 -5.92 -10.37
C LEU A 208 -0.97 -5.92 -9.23
N ILE A 209 -1.56 -7.08 -8.91
CA ILE A 209 -2.49 -7.22 -7.78
C ILE A 209 -1.78 -6.86 -6.47
N SER A 210 -0.54 -7.33 -6.28
CA SER A 210 0.27 -6.98 -5.10
C SER A 210 0.51 -5.47 -5.01
N ALA A 211 0.84 -4.80 -6.12
CA ALA A 211 1.04 -3.35 -6.12
C ALA A 211 -0.25 -2.60 -5.76
N ILE A 212 -1.40 -3.03 -6.30
CA ILE A 212 -2.73 -2.44 -6.00
C ILE A 212 -3.00 -2.51 -4.50
N PHE A 213 -2.84 -3.69 -3.87
CA PHE A 213 -3.09 -3.85 -2.44
C PHE A 213 -2.11 -3.05 -1.57
N VAL A 214 -0.84 -2.99 -1.94
CA VAL A 214 0.15 -2.19 -1.22
C VAL A 214 -0.20 -0.71 -1.28
N VAL A 215 -0.49 -0.17 -2.46
CA VAL A 215 -0.88 1.24 -2.61
C VAL A 215 -2.17 1.53 -1.88
N PHE A 216 -3.20 0.71 -2.06
CA PHE A 216 -4.48 0.89 -1.36
C PHE A 216 -4.31 0.90 0.16
N THR A 217 -3.52 -0.03 0.69
CA THR A 217 -3.25 -0.12 2.13
C THR A 217 -2.52 1.11 2.62
N LEU A 218 -1.50 1.59 1.89
CA LEU A 218 -0.76 2.79 2.26
C LEU A 218 -1.65 4.03 2.29
N VAL A 219 -2.54 4.19 1.30
CA VAL A 219 -3.43 5.36 1.23
C VAL A 219 -4.52 5.31 2.30
N ILE A 220 -5.19 4.17 2.49
CA ILE A 220 -6.31 4.08 3.45
C ILE A 220 -5.83 4.18 4.90
N THR A 221 -4.55 3.86 5.17
CA THR A 221 -3.93 3.96 6.49
C THR A 221 -3.09 5.22 6.69
N ASP A 222 -2.98 6.10 5.68
CA ASP A 222 -2.18 7.32 5.83
C ASP A 222 -2.90 8.36 6.67
N PHE A 223 -2.18 8.82 7.70
CA PHE A 223 -2.58 9.95 8.53
C PHE A 223 -1.93 11.26 8.06
N GLY A 224 -0.72 11.18 7.51
CA GLY A 224 0.16 12.32 7.35
C GLY A 224 -0.34 13.36 6.35
N ILE A 225 -0.65 12.90 5.14
CA ILE A 225 -1.12 13.75 4.05
C ILE A 225 -2.49 14.34 4.39
N PRO A 226 -3.53 13.55 4.74
CA PRO A 226 -4.83 14.11 5.07
C PRO A 226 -4.77 15.08 6.25
N LYS A 227 -3.89 14.86 7.23
CA LYS A 227 -3.79 15.79 8.37
C LYS A 227 -3.26 17.17 7.97
N VAL A 228 -2.32 17.24 7.02
CA VAL A 228 -1.68 18.52 6.63
C VAL A 228 -2.50 19.26 5.59
N ILE A 229 -3.06 18.56 4.61
CA ILE A 229 -3.73 19.19 3.46
C ILE A 229 -5.19 18.82 3.31
N GLY A 230 -5.78 18.02 4.20
CA GLY A 230 -7.19 17.66 4.12
C GLY A 230 -8.17 18.80 4.40
N GLY A 231 -7.76 19.85 5.12
CA GLY A 231 -8.64 20.98 5.41
C GLY A 231 -9.88 20.54 6.20
N GLN A 232 -11.07 20.74 5.63
CA GLN A 232 -12.36 20.28 6.19
C GLN A 232 -12.76 18.88 5.68
N PHE A 233 -11.95 18.26 4.83
CA PHE A 233 -12.21 16.95 4.26
C PHE A 233 -11.63 15.87 5.18
N ASN A 234 -12.47 15.33 6.06
CA ASN A 234 -12.08 14.30 7.00
C ASN A 234 -12.05 12.93 6.33
N VAL A 235 -11.01 12.17 6.64
CA VAL A 235 -10.89 10.74 6.36
C VAL A 235 -10.75 10.00 7.69
N LEU A 236 -11.06 8.70 7.71
CA LEU A 236 -11.00 7.85 8.90
C LEU A 236 -9.70 8.00 9.70
N ALA A 237 -8.55 8.06 9.03
CA ALA A 237 -7.26 8.17 9.70
C ALA A 237 -7.12 9.45 10.54
N THR A 238 -7.83 10.52 10.15
CA THR A 238 -7.79 11.83 10.82
C THR A 238 -9.03 12.14 11.65
N ASP A 239 -10.02 11.24 11.65
CA ASP A 239 -11.29 11.41 12.36
C ASP A 239 -11.06 11.14 13.85
N ILE A 240 -11.21 12.17 14.68
CA ILE A 240 -10.97 12.17 16.13
C ILE A 240 -12.18 12.79 16.82
#